data_AF-A0A1V6IWD4-F1
#
_entry.id   AF-A0A1V6IWD4-F1
#
_cell.length_a   1.000
_cell.length_b   1.000
_cell.length_c   1.000
_cell.angle_alpha   90.00
_cell.angle_beta   90.00
_cell.angle_gamma   90.00
#
_symmetry.space_group_name_H-M   'P 1'
#
loop_
_entity.id
_entity.type
_entity.pdbx_description
1 polymer ?
#
loop_
_entity_poly.entity_id
_entity_poly.type
_entity_poly.pdbx_seq_one_letter_code
_entity_poly.pdbx_strand_id
1 'polypeptide(L)'
;MVTVKLTIDNRELEAPVGATILEAARIAGIKIPTLCASPEIKHTPGACRVCMTEVEGQRSLIAACVFPVFEGMVVHTNTEKVRKARKMVVELLLANHPQECSHCVRNGNCELQKVAEFVGLKEIRFPFTEFPQKENFMKSLCRIPCGLPQG
;
A
#
# COMPACT_ATOMS: atom_id res chain seq x y z
N MET A 1 -17.86 -13.81 -23.16
CA MET A 1 -16.74 -13.75 -22.19
C MET A 1 -17.02 -14.77 -21.11
N VAL A 2 -16.03 -15.56 -20.69
CA VAL A 2 -16.21 -16.54 -19.61
C VAL A 2 -16.07 -15.80 -18.28
N THR A 3 -17.07 -15.92 -17.41
CA THR A 3 -17.09 -15.35 -16.06
C THR A 3 -17.01 -16.46 -15.02
N VAL A 4 -16.55 -16.11 -13.82
CA VAL A 4 -16.57 -16.98 -12.64
C VAL A 4 -17.41 -16.33 -11.54
N LYS A 5 -18.11 -17.14 -10.76
CA LYS A 5 -18.87 -16.69 -9.59
C LYS A 5 -17.99 -16.74 -8.36
N LEU A 6 -18.04 -15.67 -7.58
CA LEU A 6 -17.35 -15.56 -6.31
C LEU A 6 -18.15 -14.70 -5.33
N THR A 7 -17.78 -14.76 -4.05
CA THR A 7 -18.41 -14.01 -2.98
C THR A 7 -17.38 -13.10 -2.33
N ILE A 8 -17.64 -11.80 -2.27
CA ILE A 8 -16.81 -10.83 -1.54
C ILE A 8 -17.67 -10.14 -0.48
N ASP A 9 -17.31 -10.24 0.80
CA ASP A 9 -18.04 -9.66 1.94
C ASP A 9 -19.54 -10.02 1.94
N ASN A 10 -19.86 -11.30 1.73
CA ASN A 10 -21.22 -11.86 1.60
C ASN A 10 -22.03 -11.36 0.40
N ARG A 11 -21.38 -10.76 -0.60
CA ARG A 11 -22.02 -10.37 -1.87
C ARG A 11 -21.55 -11.30 -2.97
N GLU A 12 -22.49 -12.03 -3.58
CA GLU A 12 -22.23 -12.80 -4.79
C GLU A 12 -22.03 -11.85 -5.98
N LEU A 13 -21.02 -12.13 -6.78
CA LEU A 13 -20.70 -11.36 -7.98
C LEU A 13 -20.05 -12.24 -9.05
N GLU A 14 -20.07 -11.75 -10.27
CA GLU A 14 -19.43 -12.39 -11.41
C GLU A 14 -18.26 -11.53 -11.89
N ALA A 15 -17.11 -12.15 -12.12
CA ALA A 15 -15.93 -11.47 -12.65
C ALA A 15 -15.38 -12.23 -13.87
N PRO A 16 -14.76 -11.53 -14.83
CA PRO A 16 -14.09 -12.18 -15.95
C PRO A 16 -13.02 -13.16 -15.47
N VAL A 17 -12.89 -14.32 -16.14
CA VAL A 17 -11.79 -15.24 -15.89
C VAL A 17 -10.45 -14.51 -16.06
N GLY A 18 -9.53 -14.71 -15.12
CA GLY A 18 -8.22 -14.07 -15.12
C GLY A 18 -8.19 -12.68 -14.49
N ALA A 19 -9.34 -12.11 -14.10
CA ALA A 19 -9.39 -10.91 -13.28
C ALA A 19 -8.78 -11.17 -11.89
N THR A 20 -8.27 -10.12 -11.26
CA THR A 20 -7.77 -10.15 -9.89
C THR A 20 -8.89 -9.90 -8.88
N ILE A 21 -8.70 -10.28 -7.61
CA ILE A 21 -9.64 -9.97 -6.53
C ILE A 21 -9.91 -8.46 -6.48
N LEU A 22 -8.88 -7.63 -6.67
CA LEU A 22 -9.01 -6.18 -6.67
C LEU A 22 -9.92 -5.66 -7.79
N GLU A 23 -9.82 -6.23 -8.99
CA GLU A 23 -10.68 -5.86 -10.12
C GLU A 23 -12.11 -6.32 -9.89
N ALA A 24 -12.31 -7.55 -9.41
CA ALA A 24 -13.62 -8.07 -9.05
C ALA A 24 -14.30 -7.22 -7.95
N ALA A 25 -13.55 -6.83 -6.91
CA ALA A 25 -14.04 -5.95 -5.86
C ALA A 25 -14.45 -4.56 -6.40
N ARG A 26 -13.69 -3.99 -7.34
CA ARG A 26 -14.03 -2.71 -7.97
C ARG A 26 -15.33 -2.77 -8.78
N ILE A 27 -15.56 -3.86 -9.51
CA ILE A 27 -16.81 -4.08 -10.25
C ILE A 27 -18.01 -4.08 -9.29
N ALA A 28 -17.85 -4.68 -8.11
CA ALA A 28 -18.89 -4.72 -7.08
C ALA A 28 -18.97 -3.46 -6.19
N GLY A 29 -18.18 -2.42 -6.48
CA GLY A 29 -18.13 -1.19 -5.68
C GLY A 29 -17.52 -1.36 -4.28
N ILE A 30 -16.81 -2.47 -4.03
CA ILE A 30 -16.13 -2.75 -2.77
C ILE A 30 -14.75 -2.09 -2.79
N LYS A 31 -14.53 -1.17 -1.86
CA LYS A 31 -13.30 -0.38 -1.80
C LYS A 31 -12.21 -1.14 -1.03
N ILE A 32 -11.22 -1.66 -1.76
CA ILE A 32 -9.98 -2.20 -1.19
C ILE A 32 -8.88 -1.13 -1.31
N PRO A 33 -8.21 -0.74 -0.20
CA PRO A 33 -7.15 0.27 -0.26
C PRO A 33 -5.92 -0.26 -0.98
N THR A 34 -5.30 0.59 -1.82
CA THR A 34 -4.13 0.27 -2.64
C THR A 34 -3.18 1.45 -2.71
N LEU A 35 -1.87 1.21 -2.74
CA LEU A 35 -0.86 2.26 -2.97
C LEU A 35 -0.03 2.00 -4.23
N CYS A 36 0.48 0.78 -4.43
CA CYS A 36 1.38 0.47 -5.55
C CYS A 36 0.66 -0.04 -6.82
N ALA A 37 -0.64 -0.32 -6.75
CA ALA A 37 -1.40 -0.84 -7.88
C ALA A 37 -1.96 0.33 -8.71
N SER A 38 -1.55 0.45 -9.97
CA SER A 38 -2.04 1.47 -10.90
C SER A 38 -2.87 0.83 -12.02
N PRO A 39 -4.19 1.10 -12.09
CA PRO A 39 -5.05 0.57 -13.14
C PRO A 39 -4.73 1.14 -14.52
N GLU A 40 -4.34 2.42 -14.59
CA GLU A 40 -4.12 3.17 -15.83
C GLU A 40 -3.00 2.55 -16.68
N ILE A 41 -1.93 2.11 -16.02
CA ILE A 41 -0.77 1.48 -16.66
C ILE A 41 -0.73 -0.04 -16.47
N LYS A 42 -1.82 -0.65 -15.97
CA LYS A 42 -1.92 -2.09 -15.67
C LYS A 42 -0.72 -2.64 -14.89
N HIS A 43 -0.26 -1.88 -13.89
CA HIS A 43 0.92 -2.22 -13.10
C HIS A 43 0.51 -2.60 -11.67
N THR A 44 0.73 -3.86 -11.30
CA THR A 44 0.35 -4.42 -10.00
C THR A 44 1.51 -5.20 -9.36
N PRO A 45 2.53 -4.52 -8.80
CA PRO A 45 3.72 -5.18 -8.28
C PRO A 45 3.48 -5.94 -6.97
N GLY A 46 2.34 -5.72 -6.30
CA GLY A 46 2.03 -6.38 -5.02
C GLY A 46 2.92 -5.99 -3.83
N ALA A 47 3.83 -5.02 -4.01
CA ALA A 47 4.87 -4.67 -3.03
C ALA A 47 4.33 -4.00 -1.77
N CYS A 48 3.33 -3.10 -1.87
CA CYS A 48 2.89 -2.31 -0.71
C CYS A 48 2.08 -3.12 0.33
N ARG A 49 1.56 -4.29 -0.03
CA ARG A 49 0.71 -5.17 0.82
C ARG A 49 -0.50 -4.51 1.51
N VAL A 50 -0.90 -3.28 1.17
CA VAL A 50 -2.09 -2.62 1.74
C VAL A 50 -3.39 -3.32 1.31
N CYS A 51 -3.42 -3.91 0.12
CA CYS A 51 -4.61 -4.57 -0.44
C CYS A 51 -4.83 -6.01 0.08
N MET A 52 -4.28 -6.37 1.24
CA MET A 52 -4.44 -7.70 1.80
C MET A 52 -5.92 -8.02 2.08
N THR A 53 -6.35 -9.23 1.76
CA THR A 53 -7.68 -9.79 2.00
C THR A 53 -7.55 -11.19 2.57
N GLU A 54 -8.59 -11.64 3.24
CA GLU A 54 -8.71 -13.00 3.74
C GLU A 54 -9.52 -13.81 2.73
N VAL A 55 -9.02 -14.99 2.37
CA VAL A 55 -9.67 -15.90 1.42
C VAL A 55 -9.90 -17.21 2.14
N GLU A 56 -11.12 -17.73 2.08
CA GLU A 56 -11.43 -19.00 2.73
C GLU A 56 -10.58 -20.14 2.16
N GLY A 57 -10.14 -21.04 3.04
CA GLY A 57 -9.20 -22.12 2.70
C GLY A 57 -7.72 -21.69 2.61
N GLN A 58 -7.42 -20.38 2.59
CA GLN A 58 -6.03 -19.89 2.63
C GLN A 58 -5.56 -19.62 4.06
N ARG A 59 -4.34 -20.08 4.38
CA ARG A 59 -3.76 -19.87 5.72
C ARG A 59 -3.32 -18.41 5.94
N SER A 60 -2.75 -17.81 4.90
CA SER A 60 -2.18 -16.46 4.92
C SER A 60 -3.12 -15.44 4.26
N LEU A 61 -2.91 -14.16 4.59
CA LEU A 61 -3.58 -13.07 3.89
C LEU A 61 -3.00 -12.90 2.49
N ILE A 62 -3.90 -12.76 1.53
CA ILE A 62 -3.58 -12.70 0.11
C ILE A 62 -3.65 -11.26 -0.37
N ALA A 63 -2.73 -10.86 -1.25
CA ALA A 63 -2.77 -9.52 -1.85
C ALA A 63 -3.77 -9.50 -3.00
N ALA A 64 -4.85 -8.71 -2.85
CA ALA A 64 -5.94 -8.68 -3.82
C ALA A 64 -5.53 -8.20 -5.22
N CYS A 65 -4.49 -7.35 -5.32
CA CYS A 65 -4.08 -6.74 -6.59
C CYS A 65 -3.36 -7.68 -7.57
N VAL A 66 -2.93 -8.87 -7.13
CA VAL A 66 -2.19 -9.83 -7.97
C VAL A 66 -2.85 -11.19 -8.02
N PHE A 67 -3.69 -11.52 -7.05
CA PHE A 67 -4.25 -12.85 -6.94
C PHE A 67 -5.48 -12.99 -7.86
N PRO A 68 -5.50 -13.97 -8.78
CA PRO A 68 -6.61 -14.18 -9.70
C PRO A 68 -7.82 -14.77 -8.98
N VAL A 69 -9.02 -14.40 -9.41
CA VAL A 69 -10.27 -14.99 -8.93
C VAL A 69 -10.52 -16.36 -9.57
N PHE A 70 -11.21 -17.23 -8.85
CA PHE A 70 -11.64 -18.55 -9.32
C PHE A 70 -13.06 -18.86 -8.85
N GLU A 71 -13.68 -19.85 -9.46
CA GLU A 71 -15.07 -20.25 -9.18
C GLU A 71 -15.27 -20.67 -7.72
N GLY A 72 -16.32 -20.15 -7.08
CA GLY A 72 -16.67 -20.46 -5.70
C GLY A 72 -15.74 -19.82 -4.65
N MET A 73 -14.89 -18.88 -5.05
CA MET A 73 -14.00 -18.18 -4.12
C MET A 73 -14.79 -17.31 -3.13
N VAL A 74 -14.45 -17.38 -1.84
CA VAL A 74 -15.02 -16.51 -0.80
C VAL A 74 -13.92 -15.63 -0.21
N VAL A 75 -14.11 -14.32 -0.32
CA VAL A 75 -13.15 -13.30 0.12
C VAL A 75 -13.79 -12.40 1.18
N HIS A 76 -13.07 -12.19 2.27
CA HIS A 76 -13.42 -11.25 3.32
C HIS A 76 -12.41 -10.11 3.34
N THR A 77 -12.89 -8.87 3.15
CA THR A 77 -12.02 -7.69 3.05
C THR A 77 -11.92 -6.90 4.35
N ASN A 78 -12.76 -7.23 5.34
CA ASN A 78 -12.96 -6.42 6.54
C ASN A 78 -12.93 -7.20 7.86
N THR A 79 -12.29 -8.38 7.88
CA THR A 79 -12.10 -9.17 9.11
C THR A 79 -11.12 -8.49 10.06
N GLU A 80 -11.14 -8.88 11.34
CA GLU A 80 -10.20 -8.37 12.34
C GLU A 80 -8.74 -8.61 11.92
N LYS A 81 -8.45 -9.80 11.37
CA LYS A 81 -7.13 -10.17 10.87
C LYS A 81 -6.67 -9.25 9.74
N VAL A 82 -7.54 -8.98 8.76
CA VAL A 82 -7.24 -8.05 7.65
C VAL A 82 -7.02 -6.63 8.16
N ARG A 83 -7.90 -6.13 9.03
CA ARG A 83 -7.77 -4.78 9.61
C ARG A 83 -6.45 -4.60 10.35
N LYS A 84 -6.08 -5.55 11.23
CA LYS A 84 -4.81 -5.52 11.98
C LYS A 84 -3.61 -5.53 11.04
N ALA A 85 -3.63 -6.39 10.03
CA ALA A 85 -2.52 -6.51 9.08
C ALA A 85 -2.36 -5.25 8.23
N ARG A 86 -3.45 -4.67 7.72
CA ARG A 86 -3.41 -3.40 6.97
C ARG A 86 -2.89 -2.26 7.84
N LYS A 87 -3.38 -2.14 9.07
CA LYS A 87 -2.93 -1.12 10.02
C LYS A 87 -1.43 -1.24 10.27
N MET A 88 -0.93 -2.45 10.55
CA MET A 88 0.50 -2.71 10.77
C MET A 88 1.36 -2.34 9.55
N VAL A 89 0.93 -2.70 8.34
CA VAL A 89 1.66 -2.36 7.10
C VAL A 89 1.75 -0.84 6.94
N VAL A 90 0.64 -0.13 7.11
CA VAL A 90 0.63 1.35 6.97
C VAL A 90 1.46 2.02 8.06
N GLU A 91 1.43 1.48 9.28
CA GLU A 91 2.26 1.91 10.39
C GLU A 91 3.77 1.78 10.08
N LEU A 92 4.19 0.65 9.51
CA LEU A 92 5.57 0.43 9.06
C LEU A 92 5.98 1.34 7.90
N LEU A 93 5.07 1.61 6.97
CA LEU A 93 5.30 2.54 5.88
C LEU A 93 5.52 3.97 6.41
N LEU A 94 4.73 4.40 7.38
CA LEU A 94 4.86 5.73 7.98
C LEU A 94 6.06 5.84 8.92
N ALA A 95 6.42 4.79 9.67
CA ALA A 95 7.64 4.77 10.47
C ALA A 95 8.89 5.00 9.61
N ASN A 96 8.86 4.55 8.35
CA ASN A 96 9.88 4.78 7.33
C ASN A 96 9.54 5.94 6.38
N HIS A 97 8.68 6.88 6.77
CA HIS A 97 8.35 8.05 5.97
C HIS A 97 8.77 9.34 6.70
N PRO A 98 9.31 10.36 6.00
CA PRO A 98 9.56 11.66 6.62
C PRO A 98 8.26 12.24 7.20
N GLN A 99 8.31 12.77 8.42
CA GLN A 99 7.12 13.20 9.18
C GLN A 99 6.74 14.67 8.93
N GLU A 100 7.39 15.35 7.99
CA GLU A 100 7.16 16.78 7.70
C GLU A 100 5.94 17.00 6.79
N CYS A 101 4.78 16.42 7.14
CA CYS A 101 3.55 16.56 6.36
C CYS A 101 3.15 18.04 6.15
N SER A 102 3.40 18.91 7.12
CA SER A 102 3.13 20.36 7.01
C SER A 102 3.90 21.05 5.88
N HIS A 103 5.10 20.56 5.57
CA HIS A 103 5.96 21.10 4.50
C HIS A 103 5.89 20.27 3.22
N CYS A 104 5.15 19.16 3.23
CA CYS A 104 5.00 18.28 2.09
C CYS A 104 4.04 18.89 1.05
N VAL A 105 4.50 19.00 -0.19
CA VAL A 105 3.71 19.51 -1.33
C VAL A 105 2.45 18.66 -1.60
N ARG A 106 2.48 17.39 -1.21
CA ARG A 106 1.34 16.46 -1.39
C ARG A 106 0.36 16.47 -0.21
N ASN A 107 0.57 17.29 0.81
CA ASN A 107 -0.34 17.37 1.95
C ASN A 107 -1.77 17.70 1.49
N GLY A 108 -2.76 16.99 2.01
CA GLY A 108 -4.18 17.12 1.60
C GLY A 108 -4.55 16.34 0.33
N ASN A 109 -3.59 15.90 -0.48
CA ASN A 109 -3.82 15.01 -1.62
C ASN A 109 -2.86 13.80 -1.65
N CYS A 110 -2.40 13.35 -0.47
CA CYS A 110 -1.48 12.23 -0.35
C CYS A 110 -2.25 10.90 -0.23
N GLU A 111 -1.99 9.94 -1.13
CA GLU A 111 -2.62 8.61 -1.08
C GLU A 111 -2.25 7.83 0.18
N LEU A 112 -1.01 7.99 0.68
CA LEU A 112 -0.60 7.36 1.94
C LEU A 112 -1.39 7.91 3.13
N GLN A 113 -1.69 9.22 3.14
CA GLN A 113 -2.53 9.85 4.16
C GLN A 113 -3.97 9.33 4.09
N LYS A 114 -4.56 9.26 2.89
CA LYS A 114 -5.90 8.70 2.68
C LYS A 114 -6.00 7.24 3.14
N VAL A 115 -4.97 6.43 2.88
CA VAL A 115 -4.92 5.04 3.32
C VAL A 115 -4.75 4.94 4.84
N ALA A 116 -3.92 5.79 5.46
CA ALA A 116 -3.76 5.85 6.91
C ALA A 116 -5.06 6.20 7.63
N GLU A 117 -5.82 7.15 7.08
CA GLU A 117 -7.16 7.49 7.54
C GLU A 117 -8.13 6.33 7.35
N PHE A 118 -8.13 5.69 6.16
CA PHE A 118 -8.99 4.55 5.86
C PHE A 118 -8.81 3.38 6.84
N VAL A 119 -7.57 3.09 7.26
CA VAL A 119 -7.29 2.03 8.25
C VAL A 119 -7.47 2.48 9.70
N GLY A 120 -7.81 3.76 9.94
CA GLY A 120 -7.99 4.33 11.27
C GLY A 120 -6.71 4.36 12.09
N LEU A 121 -5.57 4.64 11.46
CA LEU A 121 -4.30 4.78 12.16
C LEU A 121 -4.27 6.11 12.93
N LYS A 122 -4.05 6.03 14.25
CA LYS A 122 -3.97 7.21 15.15
C LYS A 122 -2.57 7.43 15.70
N GLU A 123 -1.83 6.34 15.91
CA GLU A 123 -0.53 6.32 16.55
C GLU A 123 0.37 5.31 15.83
N ILE A 124 1.67 5.57 15.84
CA ILE A 124 2.72 4.72 15.28
C ILE A 124 3.56 4.21 16.45
N ARG A 125 3.59 2.89 16.63
CA ARG A 125 4.31 2.21 17.72
C ARG A 125 5.74 1.86 17.36
N PHE A 126 6.05 1.82 16.06
CA PHE A 126 7.40 1.54 15.58
C PHE A 126 8.27 2.80 15.68
N PRO A 127 9.58 2.64 16.00
CA PRO A 127 10.51 3.76 15.98
C PRO A 127 10.64 4.31 14.56
N PHE A 128 10.78 5.62 14.45
CA PHE A 128 10.98 6.27 13.17
C PHE A 128 12.40 6.08 12.68
N THR A 129 12.54 5.89 11.36
CA THR A 129 13.85 5.87 10.73
C THR A 129 14.39 7.29 10.61
N GLU A 130 15.59 7.51 11.11
CA GLU A 130 16.29 8.78 10.95
C GLU A 130 16.82 8.88 9.52
N PHE A 131 16.30 9.85 8.76
CA PHE A 131 16.83 10.16 7.43
C PHE A 131 18.04 11.09 7.58
N PRO A 132 19.21 10.74 7.01
CA PRO A 132 20.37 11.63 7.06
C PRO A 132 20.04 12.95 6.36
N GLN A 133 20.15 14.05 7.09
CA GLN A 133 19.96 15.38 6.52
C GLN A 133 21.07 15.67 5.50
N LYS A 134 20.67 16.21 4.33
CA LYS A 134 21.55 16.46 3.17
C LYS A 134 22.79 17.31 3.47
N GLU A 135 22.87 17.97 4.62
CA GLU A 135 24.03 18.80 5.04
C GLU A 135 25.34 18.01 5.20
N ASN A 136 25.29 16.69 5.37
CA ASN A 136 26.50 15.88 5.53
C ASN A 136 27.11 15.34 4.22
N PHE A 137 26.47 15.56 3.07
CA PHE A 137 27.06 15.14 1.79
C PHE A 137 28.10 16.16 1.27
N MET A 138 27.89 17.46 1.51
CA MET A 138 28.85 18.49 1.10
C MET A 138 30.07 18.61 2.02
N LYS A 139 29.94 18.25 3.31
CA LYS A 139 31.07 18.28 4.26
C LYS A 139 32.08 17.14 4.06
N SER A 140 31.68 16.00 3.48
CA SER A 140 32.59 14.87 3.25
C SER A 140 33.32 14.94 1.90
N LEU A 141 32.76 15.66 0.91
CA LEU A 141 33.34 15.80 -0.43
C LEU A 141 34.29 17.00 -0.57
N CYS A 142 34.23 17.98 0.31
CA CYS A 142 35.19 19.09 0.34
C CYS A 142 36.35 18.81 1.32
N ARG A 143 37.18 17.80 1.02
CA ARG A 143 38.51 17.64 1.63
C ARG A 143 39.62 18.38 0.87
N ILE A 144 39.25 19.23 -0.08
CA ILE A 144 40.18 20.11 -0.77
C ILE A 144 40.02 21.49 -0.12
N PRO A 145 41.02 22.01 0.61
CA PRO A 145 40.93 23.34 1.16
C PRO A 145 40.78 24.33 -0.01
N CYS A 146 39.60 24.93 -0.13
CA CYS A 146 39.41 26.10 -0.98
C CYS A 146 40.27 27.23 -0.40
N GLY A 147 41.51 27.35 -0.87
CA GLY A 147 42.44 28.35 -0.39
C GLY A 147 43.92 28.12 -0.70
N LEU A 148 44.27 27.44 -1.81
CA LEU A 148 45.64 27.51 -2.30
C LEU A 148 45.79 28.77 -3.16
N PRO A 149 46.74 29.69 -2.84
CA PRO A 149 46.96 30.90 -3.62
C PRO A 149 47.47 30.50 -5.00
N GLN A 150 46.88 31.09 -6.04
CA GLN A 150 47.47 31.06 -7.39
C GLN A 150 48.62 32.07 -7.40
N GLY A 151 49.85 31.57 -7.42
CA GLY A 151 51.08 32.36 -7.49
C GLY A 151 52.30 31.46 -7.57
#